data_AF-A0A523Q8I0-F1
#
_entry.id   AF-A0A523Q8I0-F1
#
_cell.length_a   1.000
_cell.length_b   1.000
_cell.length_c   1.000
_cell.angle_alpha   90.00
_cell.angle_beta   90.00
_cell.angle_gamma   90.00
#
_symmetry.space_group_name_H-M   'P 1'
#
loop_
_entity.id
_entity.type
_entity.pdbx_description
1 polymer ?
#
loop_
_entity_poly.entity_id
_entity_poly.type
_entity_poly.pdbx_seq_one_letter_code
_entity_poly.pdbx_strand_id
1 'polypeptide(L)'
;MTIDPASLDRQPKDTYGAEYEKHLFEQYKLYVEMADRISARRMLANSFFVGVHTALITAFTILLKEGILHRSLVGYAPFIAVILLCFVWWRIVASYRQLNSGKFKVVHALEGRLPVAPYDAEWVALGGGQSPKLYRPLTHVENWVPLCFALLYFLLAGALWCQG
;
A
#
# COMPACT_ATOMS: atom_id res chain seq x y z
N MET A 1 -12.67 3.12 15.87
CA MET A 1 -12.39 4.54 16.18
C MET A 1 -12.87 5.37 15.00
N THR A 2 -14.07 5.92 15.13
CA THR A 2 -14.67 6.92 14.25
C THR A 2 -14.12 8.28 14.65
N ILE A 3 -13.81 9.14 13.68
CA ILE A 3 -13.39 10.52 13.96
C ILE A 3 -14.67 11.33 14.16
N ASP A 4 -14.76 12.06 15.25
CA ASP A 4 -15.86 13.00 15.49
C ASP A 4 -15.72 14.18 14.50
N PRO A 5 -16.70 14.44 13.63
CA PRO A 5 -16.66 15.58 12.70
C PRO A 5 -16.39 16.93 13.38
N ALA A 6 -16.89 17.13 14.60
CA ALA A 6 -16.68 18.37 15.35
C ALA A 6 -15.22 18.55 15.79
N SER A 7 -14.49 17.44 16.01
CA SER A 7 -13.08 17.46 16.41
C SER A 7 -12.12 17.94 15.31
N LEU A 8 -12.60 18.04 14.07
CA LEU A 8 -11.80 18.52 12.93
C LEU A 8 -11.66 20.06 12.93
N ASP A 9 -12.58 20.77 13.58
CA ASP A 9 -12.57 22.23 13.59
C ASP A 9 -11.43 22.79 14.45
N ARG A 10 -10.61 23.64 13.83
CA ARG A 10 -9.65 24.48 14.57
C ARG A 10 -10.28 25.78 15.04
N GLN A 11 -11.33 26.24 14.38
CA GLN A 11 -12.14 27.39 14.77
C GLN A 11 -13.62 27.08 14.56
N PRO A 12 -14.51 27.47 15.50
CA PRO A 12 -15.94 27.31 15.33
C PRO A 12 -16.47 28.12 14.13
N LYS A 13 -17.52 27.61 13.49
CA LYS A 13 -18.19 28.27 12.35
C LYS A 13 -18.58 29.72 12.65
N ASP A 14 -19.11 29.98 13.85
CA ASP A 14 -19.53 31.32 14.26
C ASP A 14 -18.37 32.32 14.33
N THR A 15 -17.17 31.85 14.69
CA THR A 15 -15.95 32.67 14.72
C THR A 15 -15.32 32.82 13.33
N TYR A 16 -15.40 31.77 12.51
CA TYR A 16 -14.81 31.74 11.17
C TYR A 16 -15.57 32.63 10.16
N GLY A 17 -16.90 32.71 10.31
CA GLY A 17 -17.76 33.57 9.52
C GLY A 17 -18.30 32.91 8.24
N ALA A 18 -18.82 33.74 7.33
CA ALA A 18 -19.66 33.32 6.20
C ALA A 18 -18.95 32.38 5.20
N GLU A 19 -17.62 32.45 5.08
CA GLU A 19 -16.85 31.62 4.13
C GLU A 19 -16.65 30.18 4.62
N TYR A 20 -17.09 29.83 5.85
CA TYR A 20 -16.84 28.52 6.47
C TYR A 20 -17.22 27.34 5.56
N GLU A 21 -18.45 27.33 5.03
CA GLU A 21 -18.97 26.22 4.21
C GLU A 21 -18.19 26.07 2.89
N LYS A 22 -17.86 27.20 2.27
CA LYS A 22 -17.09 27.22 1.03
C LYS A 22 -15.67 26.69 1.27
N HIS A 23 -15.00 27.13 2.33
CA HIS A 23 -13.66 26.65 2.65
C HIS A 23 -13.66 25.18 3.10
N LEU A 24 -14.68 24.74 3.84
CA LEU A 24 -14.88 23.33 4.17
C LEU A 24 -14.99 22.47 2.90
N PHE A 25 -15.80 22.90 1.93
CA PHE A 25 -15.95 22.19 0.67
C PHE A 25 -14.66 22.17 -0.16
N GLU A 26 -13.93 23.29 -0.23
CA GLU A 26 -12.63 23.34 -0.92
C GLU A 26 -11.58 22.44 -0.23
N GLN A 27 -11.54 22.41 1.09
CA GLN A 27 -10.67 21.50 1.86
C GLN A 27 -11.03 20.04 1.60
N TYR A 28 -12.32 19.71 1.59
CA TYR A 28 -12.81 18.38 1.26
C TYR A 28 -12.35 17.95 -0.15
N LYS A 29 -12.57 18.81 -1.16
CA LYS A 29 -12.17 18.55 -2.55
C LYS A 29 -10.67 18.28 -2.68
N LEU A 30 -9.84 19.15 -2.10
CA LEU A 30 -8.38 18.99 -2.11
C LEU A 30 -7.94 17.72 -1.38
N TYR A 31 -8.58 17.42 -0.23
CA TYR A 31 -8.20 16.28 0.58
C TYR A 31 -8.58 14.94 -0.08
N VAL A 32 -9.75 14.86 -0.70
CA VAL A 32 -10.20 13.71 -1.49
C VAL A 32 -9.26 13.46 -2.66
N GLU A 33 -8.89 14.51 -3.40
CA GLU A 33 -7.93 14.38 -4.50
C GLU A 33 -6.56 13.88 -3.99
N MET A 34 -6.09 14.40 -2.86
CA MET A 34 -4.86 13.92 -2.22
C MET A 34 -4.98 12.48 -1.71
N ALA A 35 -6.18 12.04 -1.30
CA ALA A 35 -6.42 10.67 -0.88
C ALA A 35 -6.34 9.70 -2.05
N ASP A 36 -6.95 10.04 -3.18
CA ASP A 36 -6.86 9.23 -4.40
C ASP A 36 -5.42 9.10 -4.92
N ARG A 37 -4.64 10.19 -4.89
CA ARG A 37 -3.21 10.17 -5.27
C ARG A 37 -2.37 9.16 -4.47
N ILE A 38 -2.76 8.79 -3.25
CA ILE A 38 -2.04 7.75 -2.48
C ILE A 38 -2.22 6.37 -3.10
N SER A 39 -3.41 6.06 -3.60
CA SER A 39 -3.68 4.80 -4.31
C SER A 39 -2.80 4.67 -5.55
N ALA A 40 -2.66 5.75 -6.32
CA ALA A 40 -1.76 5.79 -7.48
C ALA A 40 -0.28 5.58 -7.09
N ARG A 41 0.19 6.21 -6.00
CA ARG A 41 1.56 6.00 -5.48
C ARG A 41 1.82 4.56 -5.05
N ARG A 42 0.83 3.90 -4.44
CA ARG A 42 0.92 2.47 -4.07
C ARG A 42 1.08 1.59 -5.30
N MET A 43 0.28 1.84 -6.35
CA MET A 43 0.36 1.09 -7.60
C MET A 43 1.72 1.25 -8.28
N LEU A 44 2.23 2.48 -8.33
CA LEU A 44 3.56 2.76 -8.88
C LEU A 44 4.67 2.03 -8.11
N ALA A 45 4.61 2.05 -6.77
CA ALA A 45 5.57 1.31 -5.94
C ALA A 45 5.52 -0.19 -6.23
N ASN A 46 4.33 -0.79 -6.36
CA ASN A 46 4.18 -2.20 -6.72
C ASN A 46 4.81 -2.52 -8.07
N SER A 47 4.50 -1.75 -9.12
CA SER A 47 5.07 -1.97 -10.44
C SER A 47 6.59 -1.84 -10.45
N PHE A 48 7.14 -0.87 -9.71
CA PHE A 48 8.58 -0.71 -9.54
C PHE A 48 9.23 -1.96 -8.93
N PHE A 49 8.72 -2.46 -7.80
CA PHE A 49 9.29 -3.63 -7.15
C PHE A 49 9.14 -4.91 -7.97
N VAL A 50 8.02 -5.09 -8.67
CA VAL A 50 7.85 -6.22 -9.61
C VAL A 50 8.93 -6.17 -10.69
N GLY A 51 9.18 -5.00 -11.29
CA GLY A 51 10.22 -4.82 -12.30
C GLY A 51 11.62 -5.14 -11.76
N VAL A 52 11.98 -4.57 -10.61
CA VAL A 52 13.26 -4.82 -9.94
C VAL A 52 13.46 -6.31 -9.63
N HIS A 53 12.47 -6.95 -9.00
CA HIS A 53 12.59 -8.36 -8.63
C HIS A 53 12.61 -9.31 -9.84
N THR A 54 11.89 -8.99 -10.91
CA THR A 54 11.94 -9.75 -12.18
C THR A 54 13.34 -9.70 -12.80
N ALA A 55 13.95 -8.52 -12.84
CA ALA A 55 15.31 -8.35 -13.32
C ALA A 55 16.32 -9.10 -12.45
N LEU A 56 16.17 -9.02 -11.12
CA LEU A 56 17.03 -9.74 -10.18
C LEU A 56 16.88 -11.26 -10.31
N ILE A 57 15.67 -11.81 -10.38
CA ILE A 57 15.47 -13.27 -10.57
C ILE A 57 16.19 -13.75 -11.85
N THR A 58 16.07 -12.99 -12.93
CA THR A 58 16.79 -13.29 -14.19
C THR A 58 18.30 -13.28 -13.97
N ALA A 59 18.84 -12.25 -13.33
CA ALA A 59 20.26 -12.15 -13.04
C ALA A 59 20.77 -13.30 -12.16
N PHE A 60 20.08 -13.62 -11.07
CA PHE A 60 20.45 -14.74 -10.19
C PHE A 60 20.40 -16.09 -10.90
N THR A 61 19.41 -16.30 -11.77
CA THR A 61 19.33 -17.53 -12.57
C THR A 61 20.55 -17.69 -13.48
N ILE A 62 20.99 -16.61 -14.12
CA ILE A 62 22.21 -16.61 -14.94
C ILE A 62 23.46 -16.86 -14.07
N LEU A 63 23.60 -16.13 -12.96
CA LEU A 63 24.75 -16.28 -12.05
C LEU A 63 24.89 -17.71 -11.48
N LEU A 64 23.77 -18.37 -11.19
CA LEU A 64 23.74 -19.78 -10.78
C LEU A 64 24.08 -20.74 -11.92
N LYS A 65 23.57 -20.48 -13.12
CA LYS A 65 23.83 -21.33 -14.29
C LYS A 65 25.31 -21.29 -14.70
N GLU A 66 25.93 -20.11 -14.64
CA GLU A 66 27.35 -19.91 -14.98
C GLU A 66 28.31 -20.29 -13.83
N GLY A 67 27.80 -20.79 -12.70
CA GLY A 67 28.62 -21.24 -11.56
C GLY A 67 29.40 -20.11 -10.87
N ILE A 68 28.98 -18.85 -11.05
CA ILE A 68 29.62 -17.66 -10.46
C ILE A 68 29.35 -17.59 -8.95
N LEU A 69 28.18 -18.06 -8.52
CA LEU A 69 27.85 -18.16 -7.10
C LEU A 69 28.39 -19.48 -6.54
N HIS A 70 29.12 -19.38 -5.43
CA HIS A 70 29.69 -20.54 -4.74
C HIS A 70 28.95 -20.85 -3.45
N ARG A 71 29.02 -22.10 -3.00
CA ARG A 71 28.46 -22.55 -1.70
C ARG A 71 29.28 -22.04 -0.52
N SER A 72 29.27 -20.73 -0.33
CA SER A 72 29.95 -20.01 0.75
C SER A 72 29.03 -18.94 1.31
N LEU A 73 29.35 -18.42 2.50
CA LEU A 73 28.58 -17.33 3.11
C LEU A 73 28.46 -16.11 2.16
N VAL A 74 29.53 -15.82 1.41
CA VAL A 74 29.55 -14.73 0.42
C VAL A 74 28.62 -15.02 -0.76
N GLY A 75 28.52 -16.28 -1.21
CA GLY A 75 27.58 -16.66 -2.27
C GLY A 75 26.11 -16.58 -1.84
N TYR A 76 25.81 -16.71 -0.54
CA TYR A 76 24.46 -16.53 0.00
C TYR A 76 24.10 -15.07 0.33
N ALA A 77 25.08 -14.19 0.51
CA ALA A 77 24.87 -12.76 0.80
C ALA A 77 23.86 -12.05 -0.14
N PRO A 78 23.91 -12.22 -1.48
CA PRO A 78 22.96 -11.55 -2.36
C PRO A 78 21.51 -12.06 -2.16
N PHE A 79 21.30 -13.33 -1.80
CA PHE A 79 19.97 -13.85 -1.48
C PHE A 79 19.39 -13.20 -0.22
N ILE A 80 20.22 -12.99 0.81
CA ILE A 80 19.80 -12.28 2.02
C ILE A 80 19.37 -10.85 1.68
N ALA A 81 20.14 -10.16 0.83
CA ALA A 81 19.83 -8.80 0.40
C ALA A 81 18.47 -8.69 -0.31
N VAL A 82 18.16 -9.62 -1.22
CA VAL A 82 16.87 -9.60 -1.95
C VAL A 82 15.69 -10.02 -1.08
N ILE A 83 15.89 -10.90 -0.08
CA ILE A 83 14.85 -11.20 0.92
C ILE A 83 14.54 -9.97 1.78
N LEU A 84 15.57 -9.22 2.21
CA LEU A 84 15.38 -7.95 2.90
C LEU A 84 14.64 -6.94 2.01
N LEU A 85 14.94 -6.92 0.71
CA LEU A 85 14.22 -6.07 -0.25
C LEU A 85 12.74 -6.46 -0.37
N CYS A 86 12.41 -7.76 -0.40
CA CYS A 86 11.01 -8.23 -0.34
C CYS A 86 10.30 -7.76 0.95
N PHE A 87 10.98 -7.80 2.09
CA PHE A 87 10.43 -7.28 3.35
C PHE A 87 10.18 -5.76 3.29
N VAL A 88 11.13 -4.99 2.73
CA VAL A 88 10.98 -3.54 2.53
C VAL A 88 9.78 -3.24 1.62
N TRP A 89 9.63 -3.98 0.52
CA TRP A 89 8.48 -3.85 -0.37
C TRP A 89 7.16 -4.09 0.38
N TRP A 90 7.07 -5.21 1.10
CA TRP A 90 5.89 -5.54 1.89
C TRP A 90 5.54 -4.44 2.91
N ARG A 91 6.54 -3.89 3.60
CA ARG A 91 6.37 -2.78 4.55
C ARG A 91 5.85 -1.50 3.89
N ILE A 92 6.36 -1.17 2.69
CA ILE A 92 5.93 0.02 1.93
C ILE A 92 4.45 -0.11 1.52
N VAL A 93 4.04 -1.26 0.98
CA VAL A 93 2.64 -1.52 0.61
C VAL A 93 1.72 -1.46 1.82
N ALA A 94 2.13 -2.08 2.93
CA ALA A 94 1.38 -2.05 4.18
C ALA A 94 1.20 -0.61 4.71
N SER A 95 2.25 0.22 4.63
CA SER A 95 2.21 1.62 5.02
C SER A 95 1.21 2.43 4.18
N TYR A 96 1.24 2.28 2.85
CA TYR A 96 0.27 2.95 1.97
C TYR A 96 -1.17 2.56 2.28
N ARG A 97 -1.44 1.28 2.59
CA ARG A 97 -2.77 0.83 3.00
C ARG A 97 -3.21 1.50 4.30
N GLN A 98 -2.34 1.55 5.30
CA GLN A 98 -2.65 2.19 6.58
C GLN A 98 -2.96 3.67 6.41
N LEU A 99 -2.13 4.38 5.63
CA LEU A 99 -2.36 5.79 5.32
C LEU A 99 -3.68 6.01 4.60
N ASN A 100 -3.99 5.20 3.58
CA ASN A 100 -5.25 5.31 2.83
C ASN A 100 -6.47 5.06 3.74
N SER A 101 -6.37 4.07 4.63
CA SER A 101 -7.42 3.76 5.61
C SER A 101 -7.64 4.92 6.59
N GLY A 102 -6.57 5.62 6.98
CA GLY A 102 -6.66 6.82 7.81
C GLY A 102 -7.32 7.99 7.08
N LYS A 103 -6.89 8.25 5.84
CA LYS A 103 -7.47 9.30 4.99
C LYS A 103 -8.96 9.09 4.73
N PHE A 104 -9.37 7.86 4.45
CA PHE A 104 -10.77 7.51 4.24
C PHE A 104 -11.65 7.88 5.44
N LYS A 105 -11.18 7.62 6.67
CA LYS A 105 -11.91 8.04 7.89
C LYS A 105 -12.06 9.55 8.02
N VAL A 106 -11.05 10.32 7.60
CA VAL A 106 -11.11 11.78 7.60
C VAL A 106 -12.09 12.28 6.54
N VAL A 107 -12.09 11.68 5.36
CA VAL A 107 -13.07 11.97 4.30
C VAL A 107 -14.50 11.78 4.81
N HIS A 108 -14.82 10.63 5.42
CA HIS A 108 -16.14 10.39 6.01
C HIS A 108 -16.52 11.40 7.10
N ALA A 109 -15.57 11.76 7.96
CA ALA A 109 -15.83 12.75 9.00
C ALA A 109 -16.10 14.15 8.42
N LEU A 110 -15.47 14.52 7.30
CA LEU A 110 -15.79 15.75 6.57
C LEU A 110 -17.16 15.65 5.88
N GLU A 111 -17.49 14.50 5.28
CA GLU A 111 -18.77 14.27 4.61
C GLU A 111 -19.98 14.38 5.53
N GLY A 112 -19.83 14.06 6.82
CA GLY A 112 -20.89 14.24 7.82
C GLY A 112 -21.38 15.68 8.00
N ARG A 113 -20.74 16.65 7.33
CA ARG A 113 -21.06 18.08 7.36
C ARG A 113 -21.42 18.64 5.98
N LEU A 114 -21.30 17.82 4.94
CA LEU A 114 -21.63 18.17 3.57
C LEU A 114 -23.06 17.71 3.24
N PRO A 115 -23.71 18.33 2.25
CA PRO A 115 -25.08 17.96 1.88
C PRO A 115 -25.18 16.55 1.30
N VAL A 116 -24.07 15.99 0.81
CA VAL A 116 -23.99 14.65 0.23
C VAL A 116 -22.70 13.99 0.68
N ALA A 117 -22.79 12.71 1.06
CA ALA A 117 -21.69 11.88 1.56
C ALA A 117 -21.43 10.68 0.63
N PRO A 118 -20.83 10.90 -0.56
CA PRO A 118 -20.63 9.85 -1.55
C PRO A 118 -19.71 8.72 -1.07
N TYR A 119 -18.65 9.00 -0.32
CA TYR A 119 -17.76 7.96 0.20
C TYR A 119 -18.43 7.15 1.31
N ASP A 120 -19.24 7.76 2.19
CA ASP A 120 -20.10 7.03 3.13
C ASP A 120 -21.03 6.06 2.39
N ALA A 121 -21.71 6.55 1.34
CA ALA A 121 -22.60 5.73 0.53
C ALA A 121 -21.85 4.57 -0.15
N GLU A 122 -20.65 4.84 -0.71
CA GLU A 122 -19.78 3.82 -1.29
C GLU A 122 -19.38 2.76 -0.24
N TRP A 123 -18.96 3.19 0.95
CA TRP A 123 -18.58 2.28 2.03
C TRP A 123 -19.73 1.35 2.45
N VAL A 124 -20.95 1.90 2.56
CA VAL A 124 -22.16 1.12 2.85
C VAL A 124 -22.47 0.14 1.71
N ALA A 125 -22.39 0.58 0.45
CA ALA A 125 -22.62 -0.28 -0.72
C ALA A 125 -21.60 -1.43 -0.82
N LEU A 126 -20.36 -1.20 -0.39
CA LEU A 126 -19.30 -2.22 -0.29
C LEU A 126 -19.44 -3.11 0.96
N GLY A 127 -20.50 -2.97 1.75
CA GLY A 127 -20.82 -3.81 2.89
C GLY A 127 -20.06 -3.46 4.17
N GLY A 128 -19.59 -2.22 4.30
CA GLY A 128 -19.01 -1.68 5.54
C GLY A 128 -17.80 -2.45 6.08
N GLY A 129 -17.08 -3.18 5.21
CA GLY A 129 -15.97 -4.05 5.59
C GLY A 129 -16.38 -5.37 6.26
N GLN A 130 -17.67 -5.66 6.38
CA GLN A 130 -18.20 -6.87 7.03
C GLN A 130 -18.50 -8.00 6.04
N SER A 131 -18.60 -7.68 4.75
CA SER A 131 -19.01 -8.61 3.70
C SER A 131 -17.92 -8.85 2.65
N PRO A 132 -17.05 -9.88 2.82
CA PRO A 132 -16.02 -10.22 1.83
C PRO A 132 -16.55 -10.69 0.48
N LYS A 133 -17.87 -10.92 0.36
CA LYS A 133 -18.56 -11.19 -0.89
C LYS A 133 -18.83 -9.92 -1.71
N LEU A 134 -19.01 -8.78 -1.04
CA LEU A 134 -19.28 -7.49 -1.67
C LEU A 134 -17.99 -6.78 -2.06
N TYR A 135 -16.98 -6.81 -1.18
CA TYR A 135 -15.70 -6.19 -1.46
C TYR A 135 -14.54 -6.99 -0.89
N ARG A 136 -13.55 -7.27 -1.74
CA ARG A 136 -12.26 -7.85 -1.34
C ARG A 136 -11.17 -6.82 -1.60
N PRO A 137 -10.54 -6.28 -0.56
CA PRO A 137 -9.46 -5.31 -0.74
C PRO A 137 -8.32 -5.92 -1.56
N LEU A 138 -7.94 -5.21 -2.64
CA LEU A 138 -6.82 -5.62 -3.52
C LEU A 138 -5.51 -5.83 -2.74
N THR A 139 -5.35 -5.17 -1.60
CA THR A 139 -4.15 -5.29 -0.77
C THR A 139 -3.88 -6.69 -0.25
N HIS A 140 -4.89 -7.56 -0.15
CA HIS A 140 -4.62 -8.97 0.15
C HIS A 140 -3.72 -9.57 -0.93
N VAL A 141 -4.05 -9.35 -2.21
CA VAL A 141 -3.26 -9.84 -3.36
C VAL A 141 -1.90 -9.15 -3.41
N GLU A 142 -1.84 -7.82 -3.22
CA GLU A 142 -0.58 -7.07 -3.26
C GLU A 142 0.42 -7.55 -2.20
N ASN A 143 -0.04 -7.98 -1.02
CA ASN A 143 0.82 -8.52 0.03
C ASN A 143 1.39 -9.92 -0.27
N TRP A 144 0.76 -10.69 -1.18
CA TRP A 144 1.27 -12.01 -1.58
C TRP A 144 2.43 -11.91 -2.57
N VAL A 145 2.50 -10.84 -3.37
CA VAL A 145 3.51 -10.71 -4.42
C VAL A 145 4.96 -10.72 -3.87
N PRO A 146 5.31 -9.95 -2.81
CA PRO A 146 6.64 -10.04 -2.20
C PRO A 146 6.96 -11.45 -1.68
N LEU A 147 5.95 -12.17 -1.16
CA LEU A 147 6.13 -13.52 -0.65
C LEU A 147 6.39 -14.54 -1.77
N CYS A 148 5.73 -14.39 -2.91
CA CYS A 148 6.01 -15.19 -4.10
C CYS A 148 7.47 -15.00 -4.57
N PHE A 149 7.96 -13.76 -4.63
CA PHE A 149 9.36 -13.51 -4.97
C PHE A 149 10.34 -14.04 -3.91
N ALA A 150 10.02 -13.88 -2.62
CA ALA A 150 10.82 -14.47 -1.56
C ALA A 150 10.94 -16.00 -1.69
N LEU A 151 9.83 -16.68 -2.01
CA LEU A 151 9.82 -18.12 -2.29
C LEU A 151 10.73 -18.47 -3.47
N LEU A 152 10.69 -17.70 -4.57
CA LEU A 152 11.58 -17.91 -5.71
C LEU A 152 13.06 -17.77 -5.31
N TYR A 153 13.41 -16.78 -4.48
CA TYR A 153 14.78 -16.64 -3.99
C TYR A 153 15.21 -17.80 -3.09
N PHE A 154 14.31 -18.34 -2.25
CA PHE A 154 14.60 -19.55 -1.48
C PHE A 154 14.84 -20.77 -2.38
N LEU A 155 14.08 -20.93 -3.46
CA LEU A 155 14.29 -22.01 -4.42
C LEU A 155 15.65 -21.87 -5.14
N LEU A 156 16.02 -20.66 -5.55
CA LEU A 156 17.32 -20.39 -6.18
C LEU A 156 18.49 -20.61 -5.20
N ALA A 157 18.33 -20.20 -3.93
CA ALA A 157 19.33 -20.49 -2.89
C ALA A 157 19.44 -22.00 -2.60
N GLY A 158 18.33 -22.73 -2.63
CA GLY A 158 18.33 -24.19 -2.53
C GLY A 158 19.01 -24.86 -3.71
N ALA A 159 18.83 -24.33 -4.93
CA ALA A 159 19.54 -24.81 -6.11
C ALA A 159 21.06 -24.63 -5.97
N LEU A 160 21.53 -23.50 -5.43
CA LEU A 160 22.95 -23.27 -5.14
C LEU A 160 23.52 -24.33 -4.18
N TRP A 161 22.74 -24.73 -3.17
CA TRP A 161 23.16 -25.78 -2.24
C TRP A 161 23.33 -27.14 -2.91
N CYS A 162 22.47 -27.48 -3.87
CA CYS A 162 22.54 -28.75 -4.61
C CYS A 162 23.66 -28.79 -5.67
N GLN A 163 24.19 -27.64 -6.09
CA GLN A 163 25.25 -27.55 -7.10
C GLN A 163 26.67 -27.81 -6.57
N GLY A 164 26.87 -27.90 -5.25
CA GLY A 164 28.18 -28.14 -4.63
C GLY A 164 28.17 -29.28 -3.65
#